data_AF-A0A8C3IW26-F1
#
_entry.id   AF-A0A8C3IW26-F1
#
_cell.length_a   1.000
_cell.length_b   1.000
_cell.length_c   1.000
_cell.angle_alpha   90.00
_cell.angle_beta   90.00
_cell.angle_gamma   90.00
#
_symmetry.space_group_name_H-M   'P 1'
#
loop_
_entity.id
_entity.type
_entity.pdbx_description
1 polymer ?
#
loop_
_entity_poly.entity_id
_entity_poly.type
_entity_poly.pdbx_seq_one_letter_code
_entity_poly.pdbx_strand_id
1 'polypeptide(L)'
;MFSSYFQVPTDGNTGLLAEPQIAMFCGKLNMHMNVQNGKWESDPSGTKTCIGTKEGILQYCQEVYPELQITNVVEANQPVTIQNWCKRGRKQCKSHPHIVVPYRCLVGEFVSDALLVPDKCKFLHQERMDICETHLHWHTVAKESCSEKSMNLHDYGMLLPCGIDKFRGVEFVSVIYCETFLFIQR
;
A
#
# COMPACT_ATOMS: atom_id res chain seq x y z
N MET A 1 -13.44 19.39 38.42
CA MET A 1 -12.97 18.13 37.81
C MET A 1 -12.19 18.53 36.57
N PHE A 2 -10.87 18.45 36.63
CA PHE A 2 -9.98 19.08 35.65
C PHE A 2 -10.01 18.35 34.31
N SER A 3 -10.15 19.12 33.23
CA SER A 3 -9.97 18.71 31.84
C SER A 3 -8.49 18.46 31.59
N SER A 4 -8.13 17.30 31.03
CA SER A 4 -6.79 17.03 30.50
C SER A 4 -6.87 16.90 28.98
N TYR A 5 -6.65 18.01 28.29
CA TYR A 5 -6.25 18.00 26.90
C TYR A 5 -4.88 17.31 26.80
N PHE A 6 -4.81 16.22 26.04
CA PHE A 6 -3.52 15.64 25.64
C PHE A 6 -2.90 16.56 24.59
N GLN A 7 -1.99 17.43 25.02
CA GLN A 7 -1.11 18.17 24.11
C GLN A 7 0.07 17.28 23.75
N VAL A 8 0.19 16.93 22.47
CA VAL A 8 1.40 16.32 21.91
C VAL A 8 2.40 17.45 21.59
N PRO A 9 3.62 17.46 22.16
CA PRO A 9 4.63 18.46 21.80
C PRO A 9 5.52 18.02 20.63
N THR A 10 5.78 19.00 19.76
CA THR A 10 7.00 19.30 18.97
C THR A 10 7.41 18.29 17.87
N ASP A 11 8.04 18.61 16.74
CA ASP A 11 9.07 19.60 16.38
C ASP A 11 9.01 19.95 14.87
N GLY A 12 9.78 20.97 14.47
CA GLY A 12 9.70 21.67 13.18
C GLY A 12 9.93 20.85 11.90
N ASN A 13 9.23 21.28 10.85
CA ASN A 13 9.58 21.14 9.43
C ASN A 13 9.83 19.72 8.87
N THR A 14 9.00 18.75 9.22
CA THR A 14 8.84 17.55 8.40
C THR A 14 7.76 17.81 7.36
N GLY A 15 8.15 18.24 6.15
CA GLY A 15 7.28 18.07 4.99
C GLY A 15 6.83 16.61 4.96
N LEU A 16 5.52 16.36 4.90
CA LEU A 16 4.94 15.02 4.89
C LEU A 16 5.67 14.17 3.84
N LEU A 17 6.52 13.26 4.30
CA LEU A 17 7.22 12.33 3.41
C LEU A 17 6.18 11.37 2.84
N ALA A 18 6.20 11.19 1.53
CA ALA A 18 5.39 10.16 0.90
C ALA A 18 5.85 8.78 1.37
N GLU A 19 4.92 7.83 1.44
CA GLU A 19 5.25 6.46 1.81
C GLU A 19 6.22 5.82 0.78
N PRO A 20 7.26 5.10 1.21
CA PRO A 20 8.14 4.37 0.30
C PRO A 20 7.39 3.22 -0.38
N GLN A 21 7.41 3.21 -1.71
CA GLN A 21 6.71 2.22 -2.53
C GLN A 21 7.49 1.93 -3.81
N ILE A 22 7.42 0.70 -4.30
CA ILE A 22 7.95 0.33 -5.61
C ILE A 22 6.84 -0.13 -6.54
N ALA A 23 7.06 0.04 -7.84
CA ALA A 23 6.15 -0.43 -8.87
C ALA A 23 6.94 -1.10 -9.99
N MET A 24 6.37 -2.18 -10.54
CA MET A 24 7.05 -3.01 -11.52
C MET A 24 6.16 -3.21 -12.75
N PHE A 25 6.81 -3.20 -13.92
CA PHE A 25 6.17 -3.58 -15.18
C PHE A 25 7.21 -4.34 -16.02
N CYS A 26 6.93 -5.60 -16.34
CA CYS A 26 7.92 -6.45 -17.01
C CYS A 26 8.34 -5.89 -18.38
N GLY A 27 9.64 -5.95 -18.66
CA GLY A 27 10.24 -5.34 -19.85
C GLY A 27 10.51 -3.83 -19.72
N LYS A 28 10.23 -3.24 -18.55
CA LYS A 28 10.61 -1.89 -18.16
C LYS A 28 11.50 -1.93 -16.92
N LEU A 29 12.18 -0.82 -16.67
CA LEU A 29 12.87 -0.62 -15.40
C LEU A 29 11.85 -0.42 -14.29
N ASN A 30 12.18 -0.90 -13.10
CA ASN A 30 11.35 -0.67 -11.92
C ASN A 30 11.24 0.83 -11.61
N MET A 31 10.16 1.18 -10.92
CA MET A 31 9.91 2.53 -10.45
C MET A 31 9.85 2.51 -8.92
N HIS A 32 10.23 3.61 -8.28
CA HIS A 32 10.14 3.80 -6.83
C HIS A 32 9.61 5.20 -6.52
N MET A 33 8.91 5.35 -5.40
CA MET A 33 8.39 6.62 -4.92
C MET A 33 9.52 7.43 -4.30
N ASN A 34 9.80 8.62 -4.81
CA ASN A 34 10.66 9.56 -4.11
C ASN A 34 9.88 10.14 -2.92
N VAL A 35 10.27 9.73 -1.72
CA VAL A 35 9.58 10.08 -0.47
C VAL A 35 9.59 11.58 -0.17
N GLN A 36 10.51 12.35 -0.74
CA GLN A 36 10.62 13.80 -0.50
C GLN A 36 9.65 14.61 -1.37
N ASN A 37 9.41 14.18 -2.60
CA ASN A 37 8.65 14.95 -3.59
C ASN A 37 7.36 14.25 -4.06
N GLY A 38 7.12 13.01 -3.65
CA GLY A 38 5.92 12.23 -3.99
C GLY A 38 5.82 11.82 -5.47
N LYS A 39 6.93 11.75 -6.20
CA LYS A 39 6.95 11.38 -7.62
C LYS A 39 7.61 10.02 -7.84
N TRP A 40 7.13 9.31 -8.86
CA TRP A 40 7.73 8.07 -9.33
C TRP A 40 9.04 8.33 -10.09
N GLU A 41 10.12 7.71 -9.63
CA GLU A 41 11.44 7.75 -10.23
C GLU A 41 11.85 6.35 -10.70
N SER A 42 12.61 6.27 -11.80
CA SER A 42 13.04 4.97 -12.33
C SER A 42 14.20 4.40 -11.51
N ASP A 43 14.44 3.10 -11.67
CA ASP A 43 15.54 2.36 -11.06
C ASP A 43 16.87 3.15 -11.12
N PRO A 44 17.47 3.48 -9.96
CA PRO A 44 18.70 4.29 -9.91
C PRO A 44 19.86 3.67 -10.69
N SER A 45 19.94 2.34 -10.73
CA SER A 45 21.00 1.63 -11.46
C SER A 45 20.75 1.58 -12.97
N GLY A 46 19.52 1.83 -13.43
CA GLY A 46 19.13 1.69 -14.83
C GLY A 46 19.07 0.25 -15.34
N THR A 47 19.01 -0.75 -14.46
CA THR A 47 19.12 -2.17 -14.83
C THR A 47 18.04 -3.09 -14.24
N LYS A 48 17.47 -2.77 -13.08
CA LYS A 48 16.52 -3.66 -12.39
C LYS A 48 15.16 -3.62 -13.08
N THR A 49 14.58 -4.81 -13.28
CA THR A 49 13.27 -5.02 -13.90
C THR A 49 12.37 -5.84 -12.97
N CYS A 50 11.17 -6.20 -13.43
CA CYS A 50 10.17 -6.85 -12.60
C CYS A 50 10.72 -8.10 -11.89
N ILE A 51 10.28 -8.27 -10.65
CA ILE A 51 10.79 -9.29 -9.72
C ILE A 51 9.65 -10.27 -9.43
N GLY A 52 9.94 -11.57 -9.49
CA GLY A 52 8.94 -12.63 -9.35
C GLY A 52 8.75 -13.18 -7.94
N THR A 53 9.57 -12.78 -6.97
CA THR A 53 9.55 -13.30 -5.59
C THR A 53 9.38 -12.17 -4.58
N LYS A 54 8.68 -12.43 -3.47
CA LYS A 54 8.42 -11.43 -2.42
C LYS A 54 9.71 -11.05 -1.69
N GLU A 55 10.63 -11.99 -1.52
CA GLU A 55 11.97 -11.78 -0.98
C GLU A 55 12.78 -10.83 -1.87
N GLY A 56 12.68 -11.00 -3.19
CA GLY A 56 13.38 -10.12 -4.14
C GLY A 56 12.80 -8.71 -4.15
N ILE A 57 11.48 -8.58 -3.98
CA ILE A 57 10.80 -7.28 -3.84
C ILE A 57 11.27 -6.56 -2.57
N LEU A 58 11.34 -7.27 -1.44
CA LEU A 58 11.89 -6.74 -0.18
C LEU A 58 13.35 -6.28 -0.35
N GLN A 59 14.20 -7.11 -0.96
CA GLN A 59 15.59 -6.74 -1.25
C GLN A 59 15.67 -5.49 -2.13
N TYR A 60 14.79 -5.36 -3.13
CA TYR A 60 14.77 -4.18 -3.99
C TYR A 60 14.31 -2.93 -3.25
N CYS A 61 13.30 -3.02 -2.37
CA CYS A 61 12.92 -1.92 -1.48
C CYS A 61 14.12 -1.46 -0.62
N GLN A 62 14.89 -2.39 -0.06
CA GLN A 62 16.10 -2.07 0.73
C GLN A 62 17.20 -1.42 -0.12
N GLU A 63 17.33 -1.82 -1.39
CA GLU A 63 18.30 -1.24 -2.34
C GLU A 63 17.96 0.21 -2.71
N VAL A 64 16.67 0.52 -2.95
CA VAL A 64 16.25 1.88 -3.36
C VAL A 64 16.00 2.83 -2.18
N TYR A 65 15.79 2.29 -0.97
CA TYR A 65 15.61 3.06 0.26
C TYR A 65 16.66 2.69 1.33
N PRO A 66 17.96 2.93 1.09
CA PRO A 66 19.03 2.50 1.99
C PRO A 66 19.01 3.17 3.36
N GLU A 67 18.42 4.37 3.45
CA GLU A 67 18.29 5.13 4.70
C GLU A 67 17.07 4.70 5.54
N LEU A 68 16.21 3.80 5.01
CA LEU A 68 15.03 3.30 5.69
C LEU A 68 15.22 1.84 6.10
N GLN A 69 14.84 1.50 7.33
CA GLN A 69 14.88 0.13 7.81
C GLN A 69 13.70 -0.68 7.25
N ILE A 70 13.73 -1.05 5.97
CA ILE A 70 12.65 -1.83 5.35
C ILE A 70 12.69 -3.27 5.88
N THR A 71 11.61 -3.70 6.52
CA THR A 71 11.49 -5.03 7.17
C THR A 71 10.53 -5.96 6.44
N ASN A 72 9.56 -5.41 5.70
CA ASN A 72 8.57 -6.20 4.97
C ASN A 72 8.02 -5.42 3.77
N VAL A 73 7.20 -6.08 2.97
CA VAL A 73 6.49 -5.49 1.83
C VAL A 73 5.03 -5.95 1.85
N VAL A 74 4.15 -5.12 1.31
CA VAL A 74 2.73 -5.46 1.14
C VAL A 74 2.20 -4.84 -0.15
N GLU A 75 1.30 -5.54 -0.84
CA GLU A 75 0.61 -4.96 -2.00
C GLU A 75 -0.25 -3.76 -1.59
N ALA A 76 -0.26 -2.72 -2.41
CA ALA A 76 -1.18 -1.60 -2.21
C ALA A 76 -2.62 -2.04 -2.52
N ASN A 77 -3.59 -1.48 -1.80
CA ASN A 77 -5.00 -1.83 -1.98
C ASN A 77 -5.56 -1.40 -3.34
N GLN A 78 -4.98 -0.34 -3.94
CA GLN A 78 -5.46 0.26 -5.18
C GLN A 78 -4.35 0.33 -6.23
N PRO A 79 -4.69 0.14 -7.53
CA PRO A 79 -3.75 0.35 -8.61
C PRO A 79 -3.48 1.85 -8.82
N VAL A 80 -2.32 2.16 -9.38
CA VAL A 80 -1.91 3.52 -9.75
C VAL A 80 -1.54 3.57 -11.24
N THR A 81 -1.73 4.74 -11.84
CA THR A 81 -1.29 5.00 -13.23
C THR A 81 0.07 5.68 -13.22
N ILE A 82 1.10 5.02 -13.76
CA ILE A 82 2.47 5.56 -13.84
C ILE A 82 2.82 5.81 -15.29
N GLN A 83 3.36 7.01 -15.57
CA GLN A 83 3.81 7.43 -16.89
C GLN A 83 5.33 7.30 -17.04
N ASN A 84 5.84 7.46 -18.27
CA ASN A 84 7.28 7.64 -18.53
C ASN A 84 8.17 6.47 -18.05
N TRP A 85 7.76 5.23 -18.28
CA TRP A 85 8.55 4.05 -17.93
C TRP A 85 9.80 3.94 -18.81
N CYS A 86 10.95 3.77 -18.17
CA CYS A 86 12.24 3.61 -18.82
C CYS A 86 12.46 2.17 -19.30
N LYS A 87 13.28 2.00 -20.36
CA LYS A 87 13.82 0.71 -20.78
C LYS A 87 15.31 0.69 -20.51
N ARG A 88 15.86 -0.50 -20.23
CA ARG A 88 17.31 -0.69 -20.02
C ARG A 88 18.11 -0.06 -21.17
N GLY A 89 19.11 0.74 -20.83
CA GLY A 89 20.01 1.39 -21.79
C GLY A 89 19.42 2.55 -22.59
N ARG A 90 18.17 2.99 -22.32
CA ARG A 90 17.58 4.16 -22.99
C ARG A 90 17.56 5.38 -22.06
N LYS A 91 18.16 6.48 -22.51
CA LYS A 91 18.17 7.77 -21.80
C LYS A 91 16.83 8.51 -21.81
N GLN A 92 15.95 8.23 -22.77
CA GLN A 92 14.63 8.87 -22.86
C GLN A 92 13.52 7.91 -22.46
N CYS A 93 12.79 8.24 -21.41
CA CYS A 93 11.68 7.46 -20.88
C CYS A 93 10.35 8.05 -21.37
N LYS A 94 10.06 7.86 -22.67
CA LYS A 94 8.78 8.25 -23.28
C LYS A 94 7.99 6.99 -23.58
N SER A 95 7.16 6.56 -22.64
CA SER A 95 6.25 5.43 -22.82
C SER A 95 4.81 5.82 -22.52
N HIS A 96 3.87 5.03 -23.03
CA HIS A 96 2.49 5.14 -22.60
C HIS A 96 2.37 4.89 -21.08
N PRO A 97 1.34 5.46 -20.44
CA PRO A 97 1.01 5.16 -19.05
C PRO A 97 0.64 3.69 -18.87
N HIS A 98 0.98 3.13 -17.71
CA HIS A 98 0.60 1.79 -17.31
C HIS A 98 -0.10 1.83 -15.95
N ILE A 99 -1.16 1.01 -15.82
CA ILE A 99 -1.86 0.78 -14.56
C ILE A 99 -1.21 -0.43 -13.89
N VAL A 100 -0.71 -0.25 -12.68
CA VAL A 100 0.01 -1.29 -11.90
C VAL A 100 -0.41 -1.22 -10.44
N VAL A 101 -0.30 -2.33 -9.71
CA VAL A 101 -0.44 -2.36 -8.25
C VAL A 101 0.96 -2.25 -7.64
N PRO A 102 1.27 -1.17 -6.91
CA PRO A 102 2.55 -1.03 -6.22
C PRO A 102 2.70 -1.99 -5.04
N TYR A 103 3.94 -2.17 -4.61
CA TYR A 103 4.27 -2.70 -3.29
C TYR A 103 4.68 -1.55 -2.38
N ARG A 104 4.07 -1.49 -1.20
CA ARG A 104 4.49 -0.64 -0.09
C ARG A 104 5.68 -1.28 0.60
N CYS A 105 6.74 -0.50 0.85
CA CYS A 105 7.93 -0.94 1.55
C CYS A 105 7.77 -0.61 3.05
N LEU A 106 7.47 -1.60 3.89
CA LEU A 106 7.15 -1.36 5.30
C LEU A 106 8.43 -1.09 6.12
N VAL A 107 8.43 0.02 6.85
CA VAL A 107 9.59 0.51 7.62
C VAL A 107 9.46 0.08 9.09
N GLY A 108 10.52 -0.51 9.63
CA GLY A 108 10.66 -0.79 11.05
C GLY A 108 9.73 -1.89 11.57
N GLU A 109 9.33 -1.76 12.83
CA GLU A 109 8.34 -2.66 13.43
C GLU A 109 6.97 -2.45 12.79
N PHE A 110 6.25 -3.54 12.59
CA PHE A 110 4.94 -3.48 11.97
C PHE A 110 3.94 -2.74 12.86
N VAL A 111 3.30 -1.73 12.29
CA VAL A 111 2.15 -1.03 12.85
C VAL A 111 1.02 -1.13 11.84
N SER A 112 -0.19 -1.45 12.31
CA SER A 112 -1.35 -1.53 11.42
C SER A 112 -1.73 -0.15 10.87
N ASP A 113 -2.42 -0.14 9.73
CA ASP A 113 -2.77 1.11 9.06
C ASP A 113 -3.89 1.84 9.83
N ALA A 114 -3.83 3.17 9.87
CA ALA A 114 -4.92 3.97 10.41
C ALA A 114 -6.04 4.09 9.37
N LEU A 115 -7.04 3.21 9.43
CA LEU A 115 -8.20 3.26 8.53
C LEU A 115 -9.17 4.38 8.92
N LEU A 116 -9.55 5.21 7.95
CA LEU A 116 -10.60 6.21 8.14
C LEU A 116 -11.96 5.51 8.20
N VAL A 117 -12.76 5.85 9.22
CA VAL A 117 -14.11 5.30 9.40
C VAL A 117 -15.11 6.44 9.21
N PRO A 118 -15.69 6.63 8.01
CA PRO A 118 -16.69 7.66 7.77
C PRO A 118 -17.95 7.44 8.61
N ASP A 119 -18.76 8.48 8.73
CA ASP A 119 -20.07 8.39 9.38
C ASP A 119 -20.90 7.25 8.76
N LYS A 120 -21.55 6.48 9.63
CA LYS A 120 -22.42 5.33 9.28
C LYS A 120 -21.68 4.13 8.67
N CYS A 121 -20.35 4.13 8.66
CA CYS A 121 -19.54 2.94 8.36
C CYS A 121 -19.25 2.15 9.65
N LYS A 122 -18.83 0.89 9.52
CA LYS A 122 -18.41 0.05 10.65
C LYS A 122 -17.00 -0.45 10.46
N PHE A 123 -16.16 -0.22 11.45
CA PHE A 123 -14.84 -0.84 11.57
C PHE A 123 -14.97 -2.24 12.15
N LEU A 124 -14.27 -3.19 11.54
CA LEU A 124 -14.29 -4.62 11.87
C LEU A 124 -12.87 -5.15 11.73
N HIS A 125 -12.57 -6.26 12.39
CA HIS A 125 -11.32 -7.00 12.17
C HIS A 125 -11.55 -8.50 12.35
N GLN A 126 -10.68 -9.30 11.73
CA GLN A 126 -10.67 -10.75 11.84
C GLN A 126 -9.23 -11.26 11.84
N GLU A 127 -8.91 -12.14 12.79
CA GLU A 127 -7.57 -12.72 12.96
C GLU A 127 -7.66 -14.23 13.21
N ARG A 128 -6.66 -14.96 12.72
CA ARG A 128 -6.52 -16.41 12.84
C ARG A 128 -5.05 -16.77 13.08
N MET A 129 -4.71 -17.09 14.33
CA MET A 129 -3.33 -17.34 14.75
C MET A 129 -2.72 -18.63 14.20
N ASP A 130 -3.56 -19.55 13.73
CA ASP A 130 -3.20 -20.86 13.18
C ASP A 130 -2.83 -20.82 11.69
N ILE A 131 -3.18 -19.75 10.97
CA ILE A 131 -2.88 -19.60 9.54
C ILE A 131 -1.93 -18.43 9.28
N CYS A 132 -1.26 -18.45 8.13
CA CYS A 132 -0.37 -17.38 7.67
C CYS A 132 -0.58 -17.18 6.17
N GLU A 133 -1.38 -16.18 5.82
CA GLU A 133 -2.01 -16.05 4.51
C GLU A 133 -1.63 -14.75 3.79
N THR A 134 -1.90 -14.71 2.49
CA THR A 134 -1.52 -13.60 1.60
C THR A 134 -2.44 -12.38 1.74
N HIS A 135 -1.99 -11.23 1.24
CA HIS A 135 -2.82 -10.02 1.13
C HIS A 135 -4.13 -10.26 0.38
N LEU A 136 -4.11 -10.97 -0.76
CA LEU A 136 -5.31 -11.30 -1.55
C LEU A 136 -6.32 -12.15 -0.76
N HIS A 137 -5.85 -13.10 0.04
CA HIS A 137 -6.72 -13.91 0.89
C HIS A 137 -7.45 -13.05 1.90
N TRP A 138 -6.73 -12.19 2.60
CA TRP A 138 -7.29 -11.30 3.62
C TRP A 138 -8.22 -10.24 3.04
N HIS A 139 -7.91 -9.71 1.85
CA HIS A 139 -8.84 -8.86 1.09
C HIS A 139 -10.15 -9.60 0.78
N THR A 140 -10.06 -10.86 0.36
CA THR A 140 -11.26 -11.70 0.07
C THR A 140 -12.10 -11.91 1.32
N VAL A 141 -11.46 -12.26 2.45
CA VAL A 141 -12.13 -12.42 3.76
C VAL A 141 -12.86 -11.14 4.17
N ALA A 142 -12.20 -9.98 4.07
CA ALA A 142 -12.83 -8.69 4.40
C ALA A 142 -14.04 -8.40 3.49
N LYS A 143 -13.88 -8.64 2.18
CA LYS A 143 -14.94 -8.42 1.18
C LYS A 143 -16.15 -9.32 1.40
N GLU A 144 -15.93 -10.60 1.68
CA GLU A 144 -16.98 -11.57 1.98
C GLU A 144 -17.71 -11.22 3.28
N SER A 145 -16.98 -10.86 4.34
CA SER A 145 -17.57 -10.45 5.61
C SER A 145 -18.46 -9.20 5.50
N CYS A 146 -18.12 -8.26 4.62
CA CYS A 146 -19.00 -7.14 4.29
C CYS A 146 -20.24 -7.61 3.52
N SER A 147 -20.04 -8.47 2.53
CA SER A 147 -21.09 -8.94 1.62
C SER A 147 -22.16 -9.76 2.35
N GLU A 148 -21.78 -10.58 3.34
CA GLU A 148 -22.71 -11.34 4.19
C GLU A 148 -23.72 -10.45 4.94
N LYS A 149 -23.36 -9.18 5.18
CA LYS A 149 -24.20 -8.19 5.86
C LYS A 149 -24.87 -7.22 4.88
N SER A 150 -24.83 -7.51 3.58
CA SER A 150 -25.28 -6.62 2.51
C SER A 150 -24.58 -5.25 2.54
N MET A 151 -23.29 -5.24 2.90
CA MET A 151 -22.43 -4.07 2.93
C MET A 151 -21.29 -4.23 1.92
N ASN A 152 -20.62 -3.14 1.57
CA ASN A 152 -19.44 -3.14 0.70
C ASN A 152 -18.18 -2.88 1.52
N LEU A 153 -17.06 -3.43 1.05
CA LEU A 153 -15.74 -3.14 1.59
C LEU A 153 -15.31 -1.75 1.13
N HIS A 154 -15.12 -0.83 2.09
CA HIS A 154 -14.66 0.54 1.82
C HIS A 154 -13.13 0.63 1.82
N ASP A 155 -12.49 0.11 2.87
CA ASP A 155 -11.03 0.06 3.01
C ASP A 155 -10.62 -1.11 3.91
N TYR A 156 -9.35 -1.50 3.87
CA TYR A 156 -8.80 -2.60 4.68
C TYR A 156 -7.30 -2.48 4.91
N GLY A 157 -6.82 -3.09 5.98
CA GLY A 157 -5.42 -3.14 6.39
C GLY A 157 -5.06 -4.55 6.85
N MET A 158 -3.81 -4.95 6.63
CA MET A 158 -3.32 -6.23 7.11
C MET A 158 -3.01 -6.19 8.61
N LEU A 159 -3.12 -7.33 9.29
CA LEU A 159 -2.77 -7.47 10.71
C LEU A 159 -1.80 -8.62 10.93
N LEU A 160 -0.93 -8.46 11.95
CA LEU A 160 -0.09 -9.53 12.49
C LEU A 160 0.77 -10.22 11.43
N PRO A 161 1.86 -9.58 10.96
CA PRO A 161 2.74 -10.20 9.98
C PRO A 161 3.34 -11.50 10.52
N CYS A 162 3.36 -12.52 9.67
CA CYS A 162 3.89 -13.85 9.97
C CYS A 162 4.91 -14.34 8.95
N GLY A 163 5.17 -13.55 7.91
CA GLY A 163 6.17 -13.76 6.88
C GLY A 163 6.26 -12.56 5.94
N ILE A 164 7.09 -12.67 4.91
CA ILE A 164 7.20 -11.62 3.89
C ILE A 164 5.90 -11.60 3.09
N ASP A 165 5.19 -10.46 3.09
CA ASP A 165 3.86 -10.31 2.47
C ASP A 165 2.85 -11.38 2.93
N LYS A 166 2.93 -11.79 4.20
CA LYS A 166 2.00 -12.74 4.82
C LYS A 166 1.56 -12.30 6.21
N PHE A 167 0.29 -12.53 6.51
CA PHE A 167 -0.42 -11.94 7.64
C PHE A 167 -1.36 -12.96 8.31
N ARG A 168 -1.73 -12.69 9.55
CA ARG A 168 -2.67 -13.53 10.34
C ARG A 168 -4.03 -12.87 10.54
N GLY A 169 -4.24 -11.67 10.02
CA GLY A 169 -5.53 -11.01 10.10
C GLY A 169 -5.70 -9.86 9.14
N VAL A 170 -6.89 -9.28 9.21
CA VAL A 170 -7.31 -8.10 8.45
C VAL A 170 -8.20 -7.23 9.32
N GLU A 171 -8.01 -5.92 9.25
CA GLU A 171 -8.96 -4.91 9.71
C GLU A 171 -9.60 -4.23 8.50
N PHE A 172 -10.85 -3.83 8.59
CA PHE A 172 -11.58 -3.30 7.46
C PHE A 172 -12.76 -2.43 7.85
N VAL A 173 -13.12 -1.54 6.93
CA VAL A 173 -14.26 -0.62 7.05
C VAL A 173 -15.33 -1.07 6.08
N SER A 174 -16.53 -1.31 6.61
CA SER A 174 -17.70 -1.69 5.84
C SER A 174 -18.68 -0.53 5.72
N VAL A 175 -19.28 -0.36 4.53
CA VAL A 175 -20.26 0.70 4.23
C VAL A 175 -21.54 0.12 3.65
N ILE A 176 -22.70 0.62 4.10
CA ILE A 176 -24.02 0.15 3.64
C ILE A 176 -24.29 0.57 2.19
N TYR A 177 -23.90 1.81 1.85
CA TYR A 177 -24.14 2.36 0.53
C TYR A 177 -22.90 2.14 -0.35
N CYS A 178 -23.05 1.27 -1.35
CA CYS A 178 -22.34 1.52 -2.60
C CYS A 178 -22.93 2.83 -3.11
N GLU A 179 -22.17 3.93 -3.19
CA GLU A 179 -22.58 4.94 -4.17
C GLU A 179 -22.45 4.26 -5.53
N THR A 180 -23.53 3.64 -5.99
CA THR A 180 -23.90 3.74 -7.39
C THR A 180 -23.81 5.22 -7.66
N PHE A 181 -22.72 5.68 -8.30
CA PHE A 181 -22.76 6.92 -9.04
C PHE A 181 -23.98 6.78 -9.94
N LEU A 182 -25.08 7.41 -9.52
CA LEU A 182 -26.08 7.91 -10.43
C LEU A 182 -25.29 8.84 -11.35
N PHE A 183 -24.77 8.29 -12.45
CA PHE A 183 -24.61 9.04 -13.67
C PHE A 183 -26.01 9.53 -14.04
N ILE A 184 -26.46 10.61 -13.42
CA ILE A 184 -27.33 11.55 -14.11
C ILE A 184 -26.38 12.26 -15.06
N GLN A 185 -26.17 11.67 -16.25
CA GLN A 185 -25.84 12.51 -17.39
C GLN A 185 -27.02 13.47 -17.54
N ARG A 186 -26.77 14.75 -17.30
CA ARG A 186 -27.56 15.79 -17.96
C ARG A 186 -27.28 15.72 -19.46
#